data_AF-A0AB33KZ97-F1
#
_entry.id   AF-A0AB33KZ97-F1
#
_cell.length_a   1.000
_cell.length_b   1.000
_cell.length_c   1.000
_cell.angle_alpha   90.00
_cell.angle_beta   90.00
_cell.angle_gamma   90.00
#
_symmetry.space_group_name_H-M   'P 1'
#
loop_
_entity.id
_entity.type
_entity.pdbx_description
1 polymer ?
#
loop_
_entity_poly.entity_id
_entity_poly.type
_entity_poly.pdbx_seq_one_letter_code
_entity_poly.pdbx_strand_id
1 'polypeptide(L)'
;MPHYAQGTTGWTKLKEYQALWDPKIDLGKFYFTTFQGKRQETPYMTADNFARVIDILRNETPVYGNATTGSVTTQGELVGEEES
;
A
#
# COMPACT_ATOMS: atom_id res chain seq x y z
N MET A 1 24.91 -8.29 1.57
CA MET A 1 24.11 -7.36 0.75
C MET A 1 22.67 -7.88 0.81
N PRO A 2 21.67 -7.12 1.25
CA PRO A 2 20.32 -7.67 1.31
C PRO A 2 19.81 -7.88 -0.12
N HIS A 3 19.42 -9.13 -0.40
CA HIS A 3 18.86 -9.56 -1.67
C HIS A 3 17.41 -9.07 -1.75
N TYR A 4 17.17 -8.01 -2.52
CA TYR A 4 15.80 -7.61 -2.85
C TYR A 4 15.27 -8.55 -3.93
N ALA A 5 14.13 -9.18 -3.68
CA ALA A 5 13.49 -10.10 -4.62
C ALA A 5 13.27 -9.42 -5.97
N GLN A 6 13.98 -9.92 -6.98
CA GLN A 6 14.00 -9.41 -8.34
C GLN A 6 12.74 -9.86 -9.08
N GLY A 7 11.63 -9.14 -8.86
CA GLY A 7 10.33 -9.40 -9.50
C GLY A 7 9.20 -8.41 -9.20
N THR A 8 9.41 -7.43 -8.30
CA THR A 8 8.36 -6.52 -7.80
C THR A 8 8.74 -5.04 -7.97
N THR A 9 9.02 -4.57 -9.19
CA THR A 9 9.25 -3.14 -9.43
C THR A 9 7.98 -2.34 -9.06
N GLY A 10 8.07 -1.54 -7.99
CA GLY A 10 7.02 -0.62 -7.56
C GLY A 10 6.36 -0.93 -6.21
N TRP A 11 6.61 -2.10 -5.60
CA TRP A 11 6.09 -2.43 -4.28
C TRP A 11 7.00 -1.91 -3.17
N THR A 12 6.43 -1.23 -2.18
CA THR A 12 7.19 -0.68 -1.06
C THR A 12 6.41 -0.76 0.24
N LYS A 13 7.11 -1.00 1.36
CA LYS A 13 6.47 -1.02 2.68
C LYS A 13 5.91 0.36 2.97
N LEU A 14 4.63 0.41 3.32
CA LEU A 14 3.97 1.65 3.71
C LEU A 14 4.23 1.92 5.18
N LYS A 15 4.58 3.15 5.49
CA LYS A 15 4.64 3.68 6.83
C LYS A 15 3.29 4.26 7.22
N GLU A 16 2.72 5.07 6.31
CA GLU A 16 1.47 5.80 6.50
C GLU A 16 0.74 5.89 5.16
N TYR A 17 -0.55 6.18 5.20
CA TYR A 17 -1.34 6.50 4.01
C TYR A 17 -2.30 7.65 4.30
N GLN A 18 -2.71 8.35 3.25
CA GLN A 18 -3.82 9.30 3.28
C GLN A 18 -4.80 8.94 2.17
N ALA A 19 -6.09 8.89 2.50
CA ALA A 19 -7.14 8.62 1.54
C ALA A 19 -7.82 9.93 1.12
N LEU A 20 -8.11 10.08 -0.17
CA LEU A 20 -8.89 11.18 -0.72
C LEU A 20 -10.07 10.59 -1.49
N TRP A 21 -11.28 11.01 -1.14
CA TRP A 21 -12.51 10.68 -1.87
C TRP A 21 -13.12 11.96 -2.42
N ASP A 22 -13.37 12.01 -3.73
CA ASP A 22 -14.06 13.14 -4.37
C ASP A 22 -15.46 12.72 -4.82
N PRO A 23 -16.52 13.13 -4.08
CA PRO A 23 -17.90 12.76 -4.41
C PRO A 23 -18.42 13.44 -5.68
N LYS A 24 -17.74 14.47 -6.22
CA LYS A 24 -18.17 15.13 -7.46
C LYS A 24 -17.90 14.29 -8.70
N ILE A 25 -16.85 13.49 -8.66
CA ILE A 25 -16.43 12.62 -9.78
C ILE A 25 -16.59 11.13 -9.45
N ASP A 26 -17.07 10.80 -8.25
CA ASP A 26 -17.27 9.44 -7.73
C ASP A 26 -16.00 8.57 -7.79
N LEU A 27 -14.85 9.21 -7.51
CA LEU A 27 -13.54 8.56 -7.54
C LEU A 27 -12.73 8.91 -6.29
N GLY A 28 -11.90 7.96 -5.86
CA GLY A 28 -10.96 8.13 -4.78
C GLY A 28 -9.53 7.83 -5.20
N LYS A 29 -8.56 8.28 -4.41
CA LYS A 29 -7.14 7.94 -4.56
C LYS A 29 -6.45 7.94 -3.21
N PHE A 30 -5.23 7.43 -3.18
CA PHE A 30 -4.41 7.39 -1.98
C PHE A 30 -3.09 8.13 -2.20
N TYR A 31 -2.57 8.62 -1.08
CA TYR A 31 -1.19 9.01 -0.96
C TYR A 31 -0.51 8.03 -0.03
N PHE A 32 0.44 7.28 -0.57
CA PHE A 32 1.24 6.31 0.16
C PHE A 32 2.53 6.98 0.64
N THR A 33 2.81 6.87 1.93
CA THR A 33 4.10 7.26 2.50
C THR A 33 4.92 6.00 2.71
N THR A 34 6.03 5.88 1.98
CA THR A 34 6.92 4.73 2.11
C THR A 34 7.71 4.76 3.41
N PHE A 35 8.32 3.64 3.81
CA PHE A 35 9.23 3.59 4.96
C PHE A 35 10.41 4.58 4.88
N GLN A 36 10.78 5.02 3.67
CA GLN A 36 11.80 6.05 3.42
C GLN A 36 11.26 7.49 3.59
N GLY A 37 9.99 7.65 3.99
CA GLY A 37 9.33 8.95 4.11
C GLY A 37 8.94 9.59 2.77
N LYS A 38 9.04 8.85 1.66
CA LYS A 38 8.64 9.37 0.34
C LYS A 38 7.13 9.25 0.18
N ARG A 39 6.48 10.33 -0.22
CA ARG A 39 5.06 10.34 -0.56
C ARG A 39 4.86 10.05 -2.05
N GLN A 40 3.94 9.14 -2.35
CA GLN A 40 3.59 8.73 -3.72
C GLN A 40 2.07 8.75 -3.88
N GLU A 41 1.59 9.20 -5.04
CA GLU A 41 0.17 9.29 -5.36
C GLU A 41 -0.28 8.09 -6.20
N THR A 42 -1.47 7.57 -5.92
CA THR A 42 -2.11 6.55 -6.75
C THR A 42 -2.98 7.17 -7.84
N PRO A 43 -3.24 6.46 -8.95
CA PRO A 43 -4.34 6.79 -9.84
C PRO A 43 -5.67 6.87 -9.10
N TYR A 44 -6.63 7.59 -9.69
CA TYR A 44 -8.02 7.52 -9.26
C TYR A 44 -8.60 6.13 -9.48
N MET A 45 -9.47 5.71 -8.57
CA MET A 45 -10.17 4.44 -8.61
C MET A 45 -11.63 4.59 -8.20
N THR A 46 -12.45 3.63 -8.64
CA THR A 46 -13.88 3.56 -8.34
C THR A 46 -14.15 3.36 -6.85
N ALA A 47 -15.37 3.66 -6.41
CA ALA A 47 -15.83 3.44 -5.03
C ALA A 47 -15.52 2.02 -4.53
N ASP A 48 -15.81 1.00 -5.33
CA ASP A 48 -15.61 -0.41 -4.97
C ASP A 48 -14.13 -0.73 -4.72
N ASN A 49 -13.25 -0.27 -5.61
CA ASN A 49 -11.81 -0.48 -5.47
C ASN A 49 -11.27 0.32 -4.28
N PHE A 50 -11.73 1.56 -4.10
CA PHE A 50 -11.33 2.42 -3.00
C PHE A 50 -11.70 1.80 -1.64
N ALA A 51 -12.91 1.28 -1.50
CA ALA A 51 -13.38 0.61 -0.29
C ALA A 51 -12.53 -0.63 0.03
N ARG A 52 -12.22 -1.46 -0.96
CA ARG A 52 -11.35 -2.65 -0.80
C ARG A 52 -9.94 -2.28 -0.35
N VAL A 53 -9.36 -1.24 -0.93
CA VAL A 53 -8.02 -0.77 -0.57
C VAL A 53 -8.00 -0.19 0.84
N ILE A 54 -9.02 0.59 1.23
CA ILE A 54 -9.16 1.09 2.61
C ILE A 54 -9.24 -0.06 3.61
N ASP A 55 -10.00 -1.11 3.30
CA ASP A 55 -10.21 -2.23 4.21
C ASP A 55 -8.88 -2.93 4.56
N ILE A 56 -8.08 -3.24 3.53
CA ILE A 56 -6.73 -3.80 3.72
C ILE A 56 -5.84 -2.83 4.50
N LEU A 57 -5.82 -1.54 4.15
CA LEU A 57 -4.99 -0.54 4.81
C LEU A 57 -5.34 -0.31 6.29
N ARG A 58 -6.58 -0.62 6.70
CA ARG A 58 -7.05 -0.45 8.09
C ARG A 58 -6.87 -1.69 8.94
N ASN A 59 -7.03 -2.87 8.36
CA ASN A 59 -7.13 -4.12 9.11
C ASN A 59 -5.83 -4.92 9.13
N GLU A 60 -4.89 -4.62 8.23
CA GLU A 60 -3.71 -5.45 8.02
C GLU A 60 -2.41 -4.72 8.38
N THR A 61 -1.43 -5.45 8.91
CA THR A 61 -0.09 -4.92 9.18
C THR A 61 0.93 -6.08 9.15
N PRO A 62 2.04 -5.99 8.40
CA PRO A 62 2.47 -4.87 7.56
C PRO A 62 1.78 -4.82 6.18
N VAL A 63 1.57 -3.60 5.66
CA VAL A 63 1.05 -3.38 4.30
C VAL A 63 2.13 -2.85 3.37
N TYR A 64 2.14 -3.37 2.15
CA TYR A 64 2.97 -2.91 1.04
C TYR A 64 2.07 -2.30 -0.03
N GLY A 65 2.48 -1.17 -0.60
CA GLY A 65 1.73 -0.46 -1.63
C GLY A 65 2.51 -0.34 -2.92
N ASN A 66 1.79 -0.35 -4.04
CA ASN A 66 2.28 0.05 -5.34
C ASN A 66 1.53 1.30 -5.79
N ALA A 67 2.20 2.45 -5.72
CA ALA A 67 1.58 3.73 -6.04
C ALA A 67 1.18 3.82 -7.52
N THR A 68 1.92 3.19 -8.44
CA THR A 68 1.63 3.25 -9.89
C THR A 68 0.27 2.63 -10.24
N THR A 69 -0.14 1.59 -9.49
CA THR A 69 -1.39 0.86 -9.75
C THR A 69 -2.47 1.10 -8.68
N GLY A 70 -2.11 1.73 -7.56
CA GLY A 70 -2.99 1.85 -6.40
C GLY A 70 -3.22 0.53 -5.67
N SER A 71 -2.42 -0.50 -5.96
CA SER A 71 -2.56 -1.82 -5.35
C SER A 71 -1.93 -1.86 -3.97
N VAL A 72 -2.54 -2.61 -3.07
CA VAL A 72 -2.01 -2.92 -1.74
C VAL A 72 -1.94 -4.43 -1.56
N THR A 73 -0.96 -4.89 -0.79
CA THR A 73 -0.78 -6.29 -0.47
C THR A 73 -0.28 -6.45 0.95
N THR A 74 -0.64 -7.57 1.55
CA THR A 74 -0.18 -8.04 2.85
C THR A 74 0.76 -9.19 2.60
N GLN A 75 1.96 -9.13 3.16
CA GLN A 75 2.82 -10.32 3.21
C GLN A 75 2.59 -10.96 4.56
N GLY A 76 1.81 -12.04 4.58
CA GLY A 76 1.73 -12.94 5.71
C GLY A 76 2.97 -13.82 5.75
N GLU A 77 4.14 -13.25 6.04
CA GLU A 77 5.17 -14.08 6.65
C GLU A 77 4.93 -14.07 8.16
N LEU A 78 4.62 -15.25 8.71
CA LEU A 78 5.14 -15.60 10.01
C LEU A 78 6.67 -15.62 9.88
N VAL A 79 7.33 -14.48 10.10
CA VAL A 79 8.74 -14.52 10.54
C VAL A 79 8.71 -14.47 12.07
N GLY A 80 8.23 -15.56 12.67
CA GLY A 80 8.94 -16.13 13.81
C GLY A 80 10.03 -17.02 13.20
N GLU A 81 11.26 -17.03 13.66
CA GLU A 81 11.66 -16.99 15.05
C GLU A 81 12.82 -16.02 15.28
N GLU A 82 12.80 -15.38 16.45
CA GLU A 82 14.03 -15.23 17.22
C GLU A 82 14.66 -16.63 17.38
N GLU A 83 15.71 -16.95 16.62
CA GLU A 83 16.73 -17.87 17.12
C GLU A 83 18.02 -17.09 17.32
N SER A 84 18.24 -16.76 18.61
CA SER A 84 19.48 -16.64 19.37
C SER A 84 20.80 -16.45 18.61
#